data_AF-A0A518CXG7-F1
#
_entry.id   AF-A0A518CXG7-F1
#
_cell.length_a   1.000
_cell.length_b   1.000
_cell.length_c   1.000
_cell.angle_alpha   90.00
_cell.angle_beta   90.00
_cell.angle_gamma   90.00
#
_symmetry.space_group_name_H-M   'P 1'
#
loop_
_entity.id
_entity.type
_entity.pdbx_description
1 polymer ?
#
loop_
_entity_poly.entity_id
_entity_poly.type
_entity_poly.pdbx_seq_one_letter_code
_entity_poly.pdbx_strand_id
1 'polypeptide(L)'
;MLRLAHVLAALLSIAAVPVAQAQLRTVVGPSVVPLGGQLSITYSNDTNLFFGTESDYLVVRDQNGTVVYSDTTFEQTQTLGPYSAFSLYYNLKNAQGQPLPVGDYEAEVKIGGGDPSTFHPFRIANGVAGLVFEGTANINGPFPGTPSQRNFYLQSPRDAGALYFLLGSFTSSTGFPTCNGTFPLDPDSLFAQTLTPNSVFTNSIGNLNGLGRSKAPKFPLPASPSLVGIQVDAAFAVLDLSKPCPVVRISNVHTVTIFD
;
A
#
# COMPACT_ATOMS: atom_id res chain seq x y z
N MET A 1 -39.15 46.75 -10.52
CA MET A 1 -37.86 46.58 -9.82
C MET A 1 -38.03 45.60 -8.66
N LEU A 2 -38.13 44.31 -8.94
CA LEU A 2 -38.22 43.24 -7.94
C LEU A 2 -37.86 41.96 -8.68
N ARG A 3 -36.68 41.36 -8.39
CA ARG A 3 -36.19 40.01 -8.79
C ARG A 3 -34.65 40.05 -8.96
N LEU A 4 -33.90 40.16 -7.86
CA LEU A 4 -32.45 39.85 -7.90
C LEU A 4 -31.84 39.53 -6.52
N ALA A 5 -32.64 39.09 -5.54
CA ALA A 5 -32.16 38.89 -4.16
C ALA A 5 -32.32 37.47 -3.60
N HIS A 6 -32.83 36.50 -4.37
CA HIS A 6 -33.19 35.17 -3.85
C HIS A 6 -32.41 33.99 -4.49
N VAL A 7 -31.37 34.24 -5.28
CA VAL A 7 -30.58 33.17 -5.93
C VAL A 7 -29.17 33.02 -5.33
N LEU A 8 -28.75 33.90 -4.40
CA LEU A 8 -27.38 33.93 -3.88
C LEU A 8 -27.23 33.45 -2.42
N ALA A 9 -28.10 32.55 -1.96
CA ALA A 9 -28.04 31.98 -0.60
C ALA A 9 -28.10 30.44 -0.57
N ALA A 10 -27.94 29.76 -1.71
CA ALA A 10 -27.99 28.30 -1.82
C ALA A 10 -26.63 27.64 -2.14
N LEU A 11 -25.54 28.41 -2.22
CA LEU A 11 -24.18 27.88 -2.33
C LEU A 11 -23.36 28.40 -1.15
N LEU A 12 -23.28 27.62 -0.06
CA LEU A 12 -22.17 27.59 0.92
C LEU A 12 -22.59 26.79 2.18
N SER A 13 -23.14 25.60 1.95
CA SER A 13 -23.16 24.56 2.97
C SER A 13 -22.46 23.34 2.40
N ILE A 14 -21.15 23.49 2.16
CA ILE A 14 -20.25 22.33 2.19
C ILE A 14 -20.33 21.85 3.63
N ALA A 15 -21.20 20.89 3.89
CA ALA A 15 -21.17 20.15 5.13
C ALA A 15 -19.77 19.56 5.23
N ALA A 16 -18.95 20.12 6.12
CA ALA A 16 -17.74 19.46 6.57
C ALA A 16 -18.23 18.16 7.21
N VAL A 17 -18.19 17.07 6.45
CA VAL A 17 -18.36 15.74 7.02
C VAL A 17 -17.22 15.63 8.02
N PRO A 18 -17.48 15.49 9.34
CA PRO A 18 -16.42 15.18 10.26
C PRO A 18 -15.93 13.79 9.86
N VAL A 19 -14.84 13.75 9.09
CA VAL A 19 -14.09 12.52 8.90
C VAL A 19 -13.55 12.26 10.29
N ALA A 20 -14.18 11.32 11.02
CA ALA A 20 -13.56 10.78 12.20
C ALA A 20 -12.20 10.28 11.75
N GLN A 21 -11.14 11.04 12.06
CA GLN A 21 -9.78 10.61 11.81
C GLN A 21 -9.59 9.37 12.68
N ALA A 22 -9.75 8.19 12.06
CA ALA A 22 -9.43 6.95 12.71
C ALA A 22 -8.00 7.07 13.22
N GLN A 23 -7.83 6.98 14.54
CA GLN A 23 -6.54 7.21 15.19
C GLN A 23 -5.50 6.19 14.72
N LEU A 24 -5.98 5.02 14.30
CA LEU A 24 -5.20 3.93 13.77
C LEU A 24 -5.84 3.41 12.49
N ARG A 25 -5.04 3.25 11.43
CA ARG A 25 -5.46 2.65 10.16
C ARG A 25 -4.68 1.38 9.87
N THR A 26 -5.36 0.43 9.25
CA THR A 26 -4.77 -0.84 8.79
C THR A 26 -4.69 -0.86 7.28
N VAL A 27 -3.51 -1.14 6.74
CA VAL A 27 -3.30 -1.47 5.33
C VAL A 27 -2.85 -2.92 5.25
N VAL A 28 -3.57 -3.73 4.48
CA VAL A 28 -3.20 -5.12 4.22
C VAL A 28 -2.94 -5.29 2.72
N GLY A 29 -1.78 -5.82 2.36
CA GLY A 29 -1.46 -6.04 0.96
C GLY A 29 -0.16 -6.78 0.71
N PRO A 30 0.20 -7.01 -0.57
CA PRO A 30 -0.51 -6.56 -1.77
C PRO A 30 -1.88 -7.23 -1.96
N SER A 31 -2.80 -6.57 -2.67
CA SER A 31 -4.12 -7.16 -3.03
C SER A 31 -3.97 -8.37 -3.96
N VAL A 32 -2.87 -8.43 -4.73
CA VAL A 32 -2.44 -9.63 -5.44
C VAL A 32 -1.06 -10.03 -4.90
N VAL A 33 -1.02 -11.11 -4.12
CA VAL A 33 0.21 -11.65 -3.54
C VAL A 33 0.78 -12.72 -4.46
N PRO A 34 2.06 -12.65 -4.85
CA PRO A 34 2.67 -13.70 -5.64
C PRO A 34 2.79 -15.00 -4.83
N LEU A 35 2.67 -16.16 -5.50
CA LEU A 35 2.93 -17.46 -4.88
C LEU A 35 4.35 -17.49 -4.29
N GLY A 36 4.48 -17.83 -3.00
CA GLY A 36 5.72 -17.74 -2.23
C GLY A 36 6.02 -16.35 -1.63
N GLY A 37 5.10 -15.41 -1.80
CA GLY A 37 5.14 -14.08 -1.21
C GLY A 37 4.69 -14.06 0.26
N GLN A 38 4.43 -12.86 0.75
CA GLN A 38 3.91 -12.56 2.08
C GLN A 38 2.82 -11.51 1.99
N LEU A 39 1.89 -11.54 2.93
CA LEU A 39 1.00 -10.42 3.19
C LEU A 39 1.67 -9.47 4.19
N SER A 40 1.77 -8.19 3.87
CA SER A 40 2.10 -7.12 4.81
C SER A 40 0.82 -6.64 5.47
N ILE A 41 0.83 -6.57 6.79
CA ILE A 41 -0.24 -6.02 7.62
C ILE A 41 0.37 -4.82 8.34
N THR A 42 0.02 -3.63 7.92
CA THR A 42 0.61 -2.38 8.41
C THR A 42 -0.41 -1.59 9.21
N TYR A 43 -0.04 -1.26 10.44
CA TYR A 43 -0.77 -0.38 11.33
C TYR A 43 -0.13 1.01 11.30
N SER A 44 -0.92 2.05 11.05
CA SER A 44 -0.45 3.44 11.00
C SER A 44 -1.18 4.29 12.03
N ASN A 45 -0.42 4.94 12.90
CA ASN A 45 -0.96 5.99 13.77
C ASN A 45 -0.99 7.28 12.97
N ASP A 46 -2.18 7.77 12.62
CA ASP A 46 -2.35 8.95 11.78
C ASP A 46 -2.57 10.22 12.62
N THR A 47 -2.21 10.18 13.91
CA THR A 47 -2.36 11.30 14.84
C THR A 47 -1.01 11.86 15.31
N ASN A 48 -1.06 13.03 15.95
CA ASN A 48 0.09 13.64 16.61
C ASN A 48 0.35 13.10 18.03
N LEU A 49 -0.41 12.10 18.49
CA LEU A 49 -0.30 11.53 19.82
C LEU A 49 0.41 10.17 19.77
N PHE A 50 0.87 9.68 20.92
CA PHE A 50 1.27 8.28 21.05
C PHE A 50 0.02 7.41 21.12
N PHE A 51 0.04 6.28 20.44
CA PHE A 51 -1.04 5.31 20.45
C PHE A 51 -0.52 3.94 20.89
N GLY A 52 -0.99 3.48 22.05
CA GLY A 52 -0.77 2.10 22.47
C GLY A 52 -1.71 1.20 21.69
N THR A 53 -1.16 0.21 21.00
CA THR A 53 -1.94 -0.75 20.21
C THR A 53 -1.57 -2.17 20.63
N GLU A 54 -2.58 -3.03 20.72
CA GLU A 54 -2.42 -4.46 20.83
C GLU A 54 -2.96 -5.06 19.53
N SER A 55 -2.12 -5.73 18.74
CA SER A 55 -2.68 -6.55 17.65
C SER A 55 -3.35 -7.74 18.33
N ASP A 56 -4.65 -7.98 18.08
CA ASP A 56 -5.37 -9.05 18.78
C ASP A 56 -5.23 -10.38 18.03
N TYR A 57 -5.54 -10.38 16.73
CA TYR A 57 -5.46 -11.59 15.92
C TYR A 57 -5.46 -11.33 14.41
N LEU A 58 -4.98 -12.35 13.68
CA LEU A 58 -5.11 -12.49 12.23
C LEU A 58 -5.89 -13.77 11.91
N VAL A 59 -7.02 -13.63 11.22
CA VAL A 59 -7.78 -14.75 10.65
C VAL A 59 -7.75 -14.64 9.13
N VAL A 60 -7.49 -15.74 8.44
CA VAL A 60 -7.54 -15.81 6.97
C VAL A 60 -8.63 -16.79 6.57
N ARG A 61 -9.52 -16.32 5.69
CA ARG A 61 -10.62 -17.10 5.13
C ARG A 61 -10.40 -17.33 3.65
N ASP A 62 -10.79 -18.50 3.16
CA ASP A 62 -10.84 -18.77 1.72
C ASP A 62 -12.10 -18.15 1.06
N GLN A 63 -12.22 -18.30 -0.26
CA GLN A 63 -13.38 -17.85 -1.04
C GLN A 63 -14.75 -18.37 -0.56
N ASN A 64 -14.79 -19.44 0.24
CA ASN A 64 -16.01 -20.02 0.81
C ASN A 64 -16.27 -19.55 2.25
N GLY A 65 -15.45 -18.64 2.78
CA GLY A 65 -15.52 -18.17 4.17
C GLY A 65 -14.90 -19.13 5.20
N THR A 66 -14.25 -20.22 4.75
CA THR A 66 -13.63 -21.21 5.63
C THR A 66 -12.34 -20.65 6.21
N VAL A 67 -12.17 -20.72 7.53
CA VAL A 67 -10.93 -20.31 8.19
C VAL A 67 -9.80 -21.29 7.83
N VAL A 68 -8.80 -20.80 7.10
CA VAL A 68 -7.61 -21.59 6.71
C VAL A 68 -6.40 -21.28 7.60
N TYR A 69 -6.40 -20.13 8.25
CA TYR A 69 -5.41 -19.72 9.24
C TYR A 69 -6.08 -18.86 10.31
N SER A 70 -5.67 -19.05 11.56
CA SER A 70 -6.07 -18.22 12.67
C SER A 70 -4.92 -18.17 13.65
N ASP A 71 -4.51 -16.96 14.01
CA ASP A 71 -3.56 -16.71 15.08
C ASP A 71 -4.20 -15.72 16.06
N THR A 72 -4.85 -16.28 17.07
CA THR A 72 -5.47 -15.54 18.18
C THR A 72 -4.53 -15.32 19.35
N THR A 73 -3.29 -15.80 19.24
CA THR A 73 -2.22 -15.58 20.21
C THR A 73 -1.30 -14.45 19.78
N PHE A 74 -1.71 -13.72 18.75
CA PHE A 74 -0.92 -12.70 18.09
C PHE A 74 -0.91 -11.38 18.87
N GLU A 75 -0.84 -11.45 20.20
CA GLU A 75 -0.76 -10.28 21.07
C GLU A 75 0.62 -9.64 20.94
N GLN A 76 0.71 -8.62 20.07
CA GLN A 76 1.83 -7.68 20.09
C GLN A 76 1.36 -6.34 20.63
N THR A 77 1.78 -6.03 21.85
CA THR A 77 1.68 -4.68 22.41
C THR A 77 2.80 -3.84 21.81
N GLN A 78 2.43 -2.80 21.07
CA GLN A 78 3.34 -1.83 20.47
C GLN A 78 2.87 -0.42 20.83
N THR A 79 3.81 0.48 21.09
CA THR A 79 3.50 1.91 21.18
C THR A 79 3.91 2.57 19.86
N LEU A 80 2.92 3.04 19.11
CA LEU A 80 3.14 3.79 17.89
C LEU A 80 3.31 5.27 18.23
N GLY A 81 4.44 5.84 17.83
CA GLY A 81 4.67 7.28 17.90
C GLY A 81 3.75 8.05 16.94
N PRO A 82 3.72 9.39 17.07
CA PRO A 82 3.01 10.27 16.15
C PRO A 82 3.35 9.96 14.69
N TYR A 83 2.34 9.85 13.81
CA TYR A 83 2.52 9.63 12.37
C TYR A 83 3.48 8.48 12.02
N SER A 84 3.54 7.46 12.87
CA SER A 84 4.40 6.28 12.68
C SER A 84 3.62 5.09 12.13
N ALA A 85 4.32 4.08 11.64
CA ALA A 85 3.71 2.83 11.22
C ALA A 85 4.54 1.63 11.65
N PHE A 86 3.88 0.49 11.82
CA PHE A 86 4.48 -0.81 12.11
C PHE A 86 3.87 -1.88 11.20
N SER A 87 4.70 -2.77 10.67
CA SER A 87 4.28 -3.81 9.73
C SER A 87 4.63 -5.20 10.25
N LEU A 88 3.68 -6.12 10.05
CA LEU A 88 3.81 -7.55 10.30
C LEU A 88 3.68 -8.29 8.98
N TYR A 89 4.31 -9.47 8.90
CA TYR A 89 4.35 -10.23 7.65
C TYR A 89 3.85 -11.66 7.86
N TYR A 90 2.79 -12.00 7.15
CA TYR A 90 2.22 -13.35 7.15
C TYR A 90 2.71 -14.14 5.92
N ASN A 91 3.27 -15.33 6.16
CA ASN A 91 3.91 -16.18 5.16
C ASN A 91 2.96 -17.01 4.29
N LEU A 92 1.65 -16.70 4.31
CA LEU A 92 0.64 -17.42 3.53
C LEU A 92 0.66 -18.94 3.78
N LYS A 93 0.70 -19.33 5.06
CA LYS A 93 0.68 -20.74 5.48
C LYS A 93 -0.57 -21.02 6.32
N ASN A 94 -1.21 -22.16 6.10
CA ASN A 94 -2.33 -22.60 6.94
C ASN A 94 -1.86 -22.94 8.38
N ALA A 95 -2.81 -23.30 9.24
CA ALA A 95 -2.53 -23.67 10.63
C ALA A 95 -1.56 -24.87 10.78
N GLN A 96 -1.41 -25.70 9.75
CA GLN A 96 -0.47 -26.83 9.71
C GLN A 96 0.90 -26.45 9.12
N GLY A 97 1.15 -25.17 8.84
CA GLY A 97 2.39 -24.67 8.26
C GLY A 97 2.57 -24.95 6.77
N GLN A 98 1.54 -25.47 6.09
CA GLN A 98 1.55 -25.73 4.66
C GLN A 98 1.24 -24.44 3.89
N PRO A 99 1.91 -24.16 2.75
CA PRO A 99 1.59 -23.01 1.92
C PRO A 99 0.13 -23.03 1.46
N LEU A 100 -0.52 -21.87 1.48
CA LEU A 100 -1.84 -21.68 0.89
C LEU A 100 -1.73 -21.80 -0.66
N PRO A 101 -2.70 -22.47 -1.31
CA PRO A 101 -2.74 -22.55 -2.77
C PRO A 101 -3.08 -21.19 -3.41
N VAL A 102 -2.98 -21.13 -4.75
CA VAL A 102 -3.51 -20.02 -5.54
C VAL A 102 -5.02 -19.94 -5.34
N GLY A 103 -5.54 -18.74 -5.11
CA GLY A 103 -6.96 -18.53 -4.83
C GLY A 103 -7.25 -17.14 -4.27
N ASP A 104 -8.54 -16.86 -4.06
CA ASP A 104 -9.02 -15.66 -3.41
C ASP A 104 -9.23 -15.92 -1.92
N TYR A 105 -8.86 -14.92 -1.11
CA TYR A 105 -8.84 -14.98 0.35
C TYR A 105 -9.28 -13.64 0.95
N GLU A 106 -9.60 -13.67 2.23
CA GLU A 106 -9.88 -12.49 3.03
C GLU A 106 -9.05 -12.54 4.31
N ALA A 107 -8.33 -11.47 4.60
CA ALA A 107 -7.63 -11.27 5.87
C ALA A 107 -8.51 -10.44 6.80
N GLU A 108 -8.93 -11.04 7.90
CA GLU A 108 -9.58 -10.39 9.02
C GLU A 108 -8.51 -9.98 10.04
N VAL A 109 -8.41 -8.67 10.28
CA VAL A 109 -7.44 -8.08 11.20
C VAL A 109 -8.19 -7.27 12.26
N LYS A 110 -7.92 -7.55 13.53
CA LYS A 110 -8.46 -6.81 14.67
C LYS A 110 -7.35 -6.21 15.51
N ILE A 111 -7.57 -4.97 15.95
CA ILE A 111 -6.66 -4.23 16.80
C ILE A 111 -7.35 -3.93 18.13
N GLY A 112 -6.79 -4.39 19.23
CA GLY A 112 -7.20 -4.03 20.57
C GLY A 112 -8.54 -4.60 21.03
N GLY A 113 -8.67 -4.71 22.35
CA GLY A 113 -9.88 -5.15 23.04
C GLY A 113 -11.03 -4.14 22.97
N GLY A 114 -11.59 -3.89 21.78
CA GLY A 114 -12.78 -3.05 21.62
C GLY A 114 -13.11 -2.64 20.20
N ASP A 115 -12.11 -2.56 19.31
CA ASP A 115 -12.35 -2.10 17.93
C ASP A 115 -12.97 -3.21 17.06
N PRO A 116 -13.77 -2.84 16.05
CA PRO A 116 -14.30 -3.80 15.09
C PRO A 116 -13.18 -4.42 14.24
N SER A 117 -13.36 -5.68 13.83
CA SER A 117 -12.52 -6.31 12.81
C SER A 117 -12.57 -5.52 11.51
N THR A 118 -11.43 -5.48 10.80
CA THR A 118 -11.33 -4.99 9.43
C THR A 118 -11.05 -6.16 8.49
N PHE A 119 -11.69 -6.14 7.32
CA PHE A 119 -11.65 -7.25 6.35
C PHE A 119 -11.00 -6.78 5.07
N HIS A 120 -9.97 -7.52 4.62
CA HIS A 120 -9.14 -7.12 3.50
C HIS A 120 -9.04 -8.26 2.48
N PRO A 121 -9.69 -8.15 1.31
CA PRO A 121 -9.61 -9.18 0.28
C PRO A 121 -8.21 -9.17 -0.36
N PHE A 122 -7.69 -10.35 -0.63
CA PHE A 122 -6.47 -10.53 -1.41
C PHE A 122 -6.51 -11.81 -2.23
N ARG A 123 -5.69 -11.87 -3.27
CA ARG A 123 -5.55 -13.04 -4.14
C ARG A 123 -4.12 -13.54 -4.15
N ILE A 124 -3.93 -14.84 -3.93
CA ILE A 124 -2.66 -15.49 -4.22
C ILE A 124 -2.64 -15.87 -5.70
N ALA A 125 -1.65 -15.41 -6.45
CA ALA A 125 -1.54 -15.70 -7.88
C ALA A 125 -0.12 -16.16 -8.27
N ASN A 126 -0.05 -17.00 -9.30
CA ASN A 126 1.23 -17.54 -9.77
C ASN A 126 1.83 -16.64 -10.85
N GLY A 127 3.15 -16.44 -10.83
CA GLY A 127 3.85 -15.69 -11.88
C GLY A 127 3.55 -14.19 -11.91
N VAL A 128 3.04 -13.62 -10.83
CA VAL A 128 2.83 -12.17 -10.68
C VAL A 128 3.88 -11.56 -9.76
N ALA A 129 3.97 -10.23 -9.74
CA ALA A 129 4.66 -9.47 -8.70
C ALA A 129 3.60 -8.74 -7.87
N GLY A 130 3.92 -8.45 -6.61
CA GLY A 130 3.02 -7.78 -5.67
C GLY A 130 3.63 -6.52 -5.09
N LEU A 131 2.82 -5.46 -4.99
CA LEU A 131 3.19 -4.16 -4.46
C LEU A 131 2.18 -3.69 -3.41
N VAL A 132 2.67 -3.19 -2.28
CA VAL A 132 1.87 -2.47 -1.28
C VAL A 132 2.66 -1.29 -0.73
N PHE A 133 1.97 -0.17 -0.50
CA PHE A 133 2.50 0.93 0.29
C PHE A 133 2.26 0.66 1.77
N GLU A 134 3.32 0.64 2.58
CA GLU A 134 3.23 0.25 3.98
C GLU A 134 2.67 1.40 4.83
N GLY A 135 1.35 1.42 4.97
CA GLY A 135 0.61 2.31 5.87
C GLY A 135 -0.11 3.46 5.16
N THR A 136 -0.48 4.49 5.93
CA THR A 136 -1.14 5.68 5.38
C THR A 136 -0.13 6.66 4.81
N ALA A 137 -0.44 7.24 3.65
CA ALA A 137 0.32 8.35 3.07
C ALA A 137 -0.10 9.66 3.74
N ASN A 138 0.46 9.96 4.90
CA ASN A 138 0.21 11.21 5.62
C ASN A 138 1.28 12.26 5.26
N ILE A 139 0.93 13.55 5.14
CA ILE A 139 1.92 14.63 4.92
C ILE A 139 2.70 15.00 6.19
N ASN A 140 2.19 14.65 7.37
CA ASN A 140 2.80 14.88 8.65
C ASN A 140 3.80 13.76 8.99
N GLY A 141 5.02 14.15 9.36
CA GLY A 141 6.05 13.27 9.85
C GLY A 141 6.03 13.13 11.38
N PRO A 142 6.78 12.16 11.94
CA PRO A 142 6.82 11.91 13.38
C PRO A 142 7.43 13.07 14.18
N PHE A 143 8.18 13.96 13.52
CA PHE A 143 8.74 15.16 14.12
C PHE A 143 8.40 16.42 13.31
N PRO A 144 8.21 17.58 13.98
CA PRO A 144 7.96 18.84 13.29
C PRO A 144 9.01 19.15 12.22
N GLY A 145 8.56 19.50 11.01
CA GLY A 145 9.43 19.86 9.88
C GLY A 145 10.10 18.67 9.17
N THR A 146 9.85 17.43 9.61
CA THR A 146 10.32 16.23 8.89
C THR A 146 9.25 15.73 7.92
N PRO A 147 9.61 15.37 6.68
CA PRO A 147 8.66 14.76 5.76
C PRO A 147 8.23 13.40 6.31
N SER A 148 6.97 13.05 6.08
CA SER A 148 6.53 11.67 6.25
C SER A 148 7.24 10.78 5.23
N GLN A 149 7.67 9.61 5.66
CA GLN A 149 8.28 8.63 4.78
C GLN A 149 7.72 7.25 5.12
N ARG A 150 7.23 6.56 4.09
CA ARG A 150 6.78 5.17 4.16
C ARG A 150 7.40 4.38 3.03
N ASN A 151 7.59 3.09 3.29
CA ASN A 151 8.19 2.20 2.31
C ASN A 151 7.11 1.66 1.37
N PHE A 152 7.51 1.36 0.15
CA PHE A 152 6.81 0.37 -0.65
C PHE A 152 7.42 -0.99 -0.37
N TYR A 153 6.57 -2.00 -0.15
CA TYR A 153 6.98 -3.38 -0.06
C TYR A 153 6.76 -4.08 -1.41
N LEU A 154 7.87 -4.38 -2.07
CA LEU A 154 7.91 -5.04 -3.37
C LEU A 154 8.14 -6.53 -3.19
N GLN A 155 7.44 -7.35 -3.97
CA GLN A 155 7.61 -8.80 -3.95
C GLN A 155 7.53 -9.41 -5.35
N SER A 156 8.55 -10.15 -5.73
CA SER A 156 8.55 -11.08 -6.85
C SER A 156 9.43 -12.29 -6.52
N PRO A 157 8.90 -13.30 -5.78
CA PRO A 157 9.68 -14.45 -5.30
C PRO A 157 10.41 -15.24 -6.39
N ARG A 158 9.94 -15.18 -7.64
CA ARG A 158 10.57 -15.84 -8.79
C ARG A 158 11.81 -15.12 -9.31
N ASP A 159 12.01 -13.87 -8.92
CA ASP A 159 13.03 -13.00 -9.48
C ASP A 159 13.99 -12.50 -8.39
N ALA A 160 14.48 -13.43 -7.55
CA ALA A 160 15.45 -13.15 -6.50
C ALA A 160 16.72 -12.48 -7.06
N GLY A 161 17.18 -11.40 -6.42
CA GLY A 161 18.35 -10.63 -6.87
C GLY A 161 18.10 -9.68 -8.05
N ALA A 162 16.94 -9.78 -8.72
CA ALA A 162 16.67 -9.02 -9.94
C ALA A 162 16.57 -7.51 -9.67
N LEU A 163 16.88 -6.71 -10.69
CA LEU A 163 16.68 -5.26 -10.66
C LEU A 163 15.17 -4.97 -10.64
N TYR A 164 14.74 -4.00 -9.85
CA TYR A 164 13.39 -3.47 -9.88
C TYR A 164 13.42 -1.98 -10.27
N PHE A 165 12.29 -1.52 -10.80
CA PHE A 165 12.00 -0.10 -10.99
C PHE A 165 10.56 0.19 -10.57
N LEU A 166 10.39 0.94 -9.48
CA LEU A 166 9.13 1.50 -9.01
C LEU A 166 8.80 2.78 -9.77
N LEU A 167 7.60 2.82 -10.35
CA LEU A 167 7.06 3.93 -11.13
C LEU A 167 5.74 4.40 -10.52
N GLY A 168 5.38 5.65 -10.80
CA GLY A 168 4.17 6.28 -10.28
C GLY A 168 3.42 7.02 -11.37
N SER A 169 2.11 7.20 -11.22
CA SER A 169 1.25 7.98 -12.10
C SER A 169 0.09 8.55 -11.27
N PHE A 170 -0.57 9.61 -11.71
CA PHE A 170 -1.84 10.04 -11.14
C PHE A 170 -3.01 9.19 -11.63
N THR A 171 -2.81 8.37 -12.67
CA THR A 171 -3.85 7.52 -13.28
C THR A 171 -3.31 6.16 -13.77
N SER A 172 -4.16 5.15 -13.71
CA SER A 172 -3.88 3.76 -14.14
C SER A 172 -4.96 3.20 -15.07
N SER A 173 -5.57 4.07 -15.87
CA SER A 173 -6.77 3.77 -16.64
C SER A 173 -6.51 2.93 -17.90
N THR A 174 -5.41 3.21 -18.60
CA THR A 174 -5.12 2.65 -19.93
C THR A 174 -3.90 1.74 -19.89
N GLY A 175 -2.86 2.17 -19.17
CA GLY A 175 -1.54 1.54 -19.21
C GLY A 175 -0.82 1.81 -20.53
N PHE A 176 0.41 1.30 -20.64
CA PHE A 176 1.17 1.31 -21.89
C PHE A 176 1.75 -0.07 -22.21
N PRO A 177 1.85 -0.44 -23.50
CA PRO A 177 2.38 -1.74 -23.89
C PRO A 177 3.89 -1.82 -23.58
N THR A 178 4.29 -3.00 -23.11
CA THR A 178 5.67 -3.45 -22.97
C THR A 178 5.85 -4.73 -23.79
N CYS A 179 7.09 -5.18 -23.93
CA CYS A 179 7.39 -6.43 -24.63
C CYS A 179 6.84 -7.69 -23.92
N ASN A 180 6.40 -7.60 -22.66
CA ASN A 180 5.87 -8.73 -21.87
C ASN A 180 4.48 -8.41 -21.25
N GLY A 181 3.67 -7.62 -21.94
CA GLY A 181 2.31 -7.28 -21.52
C GLY A 181 2.11 -5.78 -21.36
N THR A 182 1.13 -5.36 -20.56
CA THR A 182 0.80 -3.95 -20.37
C THR A 182 1.30 -3.49 -19.00
N PHE A 183 2.09 -2.41 -18.97
CA PHE A 183 2.42 -1.75 -17.71
C PHE A 183 1.22 -0.91 -17.27
N PRO A 184 0.69 -1.09 -16.05
CA PRO A 184 -0.64 -0.62 -15.71
C PRO A 184 -0.65 0.81 -15.17
N LEU A 185 0.25 1.67 -15.64
CA LEU A 185 0.26 3.11 -15.31
C LEU A 185 0.14 3.92 -16.60
N ASP A 186 -0.51 5.07 -16.52
CA ASP A 186 -0.59 5.99 -17.64
C ASP A 186 0.66 6.90 -17.68
N PRO A 187 1.22 7.23 -18.87
CA PRO A 187 2.42 8.06 -18.99
C PRO A 187 2.09 9.55 -18.80
N ASP A 188 1.89 9.97 -17.55
CA ASP A 188 1.60 11.36 -17.18
C ASP A 188 2.82 12.10 -16.59
N SER A 189 2.57 13.28 -16.00
CA SER A 189 3.64 14.11 -15.43
C SER A 189 4.29 13.47 -14.19
N LEU A 190 3.55 12.72 -13.38
CA LEU A 190 4.14 11.97 -12.26
C LEU A 190 4.98 10.81 -12.78
N PHE A 191 4.50 10.11 -13.81
CA PHE A 191 5.26 9.07 -14.49
C PHE A 191 6.59 9.60 -15.02
N ALA A 192 6.56 10.72 -15.73
CA ALA A 192 7.77 11.38 -16.21
C ALA A 192 8.74 11.73 -15.06
N GLN A 193 8.22 12.23 -13.92
CA GLN A 193 9.04 12.51 -12.74
C GLN A 193 9.71 11.25 -12.17
N THR A 194 9.01 10.12 -12.17
CA THR A 194 9.57 8.86 -11.65
C THR A 194 10.73 8.30 -12.47
N LEU A 195 10.88 8.74 -13.72
CA LEU A 195 11.98 8.38 -14.62
C LEU A 195 13.23 9.26 -14.47
N THR A 196 13.17 10.32 -13.66
CA THR A 196 14.30 11.24 -13.49
C THR A 196 15.25 10.78 -12.37
N PRO A 197 16.53 11.22 -12.36
CA PRO A 197 17.46 10.94 -11.26
C PRO A 197 16.98 11.43 -9.90
N ASN A 198 16.12 12.47 -9.88
CA ASN A 198 15.50 13.03 -8.67
C ASN A 198 14.03 12.58 -8.57
N SER A 199 13.80 11.28 -8.77
CA SER A 199 12.48 10.68 -8.68
C SER A 199 11.78 11.05 -7.37
N VAL A 200 10.46 11.30 -7.47
CA VAL A 200 9.58 11.52 -6.31
C VAL A 200 9.62 10.34 -5.33
N PHE A 201 9.94 9.14 -5.83
CA PHE A 201 10.20 7.97 -5.02
C PHE A 201 11.70 7.79 -4.85
N THR A 202 12.15 7.83 -3.59
CA THR A 202 13.55 7.53 -3.26
C THR A 202 13.80 6.04 -3.33
N ASN A 203 15.01 5.63 -3.75
CA ASN A 203 15.37 4.23 -4.02
C ASN A 203 14.36 3.52 -4.94
N SER A 204 13.79 4.24 -5.91
CA SER A 204 12.85 3.69 -6.90
C SER A 204 13.49 2.65 -7.80
N ILE A 205 14.81 2.66 -7.94
CA ILE A 205 15.59 1.63 -8.65
C ILE A 205 16.50 0.94 -7.63
N GLY A 206 16.54 -0.39 -7.67
CA GLY A 206 17.43 -1.19 -6.83
C GLY A 206 17.27 -2.67 -7.10
N ASN A 207 17.84 -3.52 -6.24
CA ASN A 207 17.73 -4.97 -6.39
C ASN A 207 16.77 -5.57 -5.36
N LEU A 208 16.02 -6.59 -5.79
CA LEU A 208 15.31 -7.48 -4.89
C LEU A 208 16.33 -8.34 -4.13
N ASN A 209 16.03 -8.71 -2.88
CA ASN A 209 16.89 -9.58 -2.09
C ASN A 209 16.82 -11.05 -2.57
N GLY A 210 17.51 -11.96 -1.88
CA GLY A 210 17.52 -13.40 -2.20
C GLY A 210 16.16 -14.11 -2.09
N LEU A 211 15.14 -13.45 -1.53
CA LEU A 211 13.75 -13.91 -1.47
C LEU A 211 12.86 -13.20 -2.51
N GLY A 212 13.43 -12.38 -3.39
CA GLY A 212 12.69 -11.60 -4.37
C GLY A 212 11.92 -10.43 -3.75
N ARG A 213 12.42 -9.80 -2.68
CA ARG A 213 11.69 -8.76 -1.94
C ARG A 213 12.51 -7.48 -1.74
N SER A 214 11.85 -6.34 -1.61
CA SER A 214 12.49 -5.07 -1.24
C SER A 214 11.55 -4.17 -0.43
N LYS A 215 12.10 -3.44 0.55
CA LYS A 215 11.44 -2.34 1.28
C LYS A 215 12.22 -1.02 1.16
N ALA A 216 13.20 -0.99 0.25
CA ALA A 216 14.06 0.17 0.08
C ALA A 216 13.34 1.38 -0.54
N PRO A 217 12.41 1.23 -1.51
CA PRO A 217 11.73 2.37 -2.10
C PRO A 217 10.87 3.08 -1.08
N LYS A 218 10.90 4.41 -1.08
CA LYS A 218 10.07 5.23 -0.18
C LYS A 218 9.37 6.34 -0.92
N PHE A 219 8.21 6.73 -0.41
CA PHE A 219 7.51 7.95 -0.82
C PHE A 219 7.70 9.04 0.24
N PRO A 220 8.70 9.93 0.09
CA PRO A 220 8.80 11.11 0.94
C PRO A 220 7.68 12.10 0.59
N LEU A 221 6.85 12.41 1.58
CA LEU A 221 5.79 13.40 1.46
C LEU A 221 6.19 14.65 2.26
N PRO A 222 6.39 15.80 1.60
CA PRO A 222 6.59 17.05 2.33
C PRO A 222 5.29 17.43 3.05
N ALA A 223 5.41 18.15 4.16
CA ALA A 223 4.28 18.70 4.92
C ALA A 223 3.61 19.87 4.17
N SER A 224 3.04 19.58 2.99
CA SER A 224 2.35 20.54 2.14
C SER A 224 0.87 20.20 2.06
N PRO A 225 -0.03 21.06 2.59
CA PRO A 225 -1.48 20.84 2.52
C PRO A 225 -2.00 20.69 1.08
N SER A 226 -1.29 21.23 0.09
CA SER A 226 -1.67 21.11 -1.32
C SER A 226 -1.61 19.68 -1.87
N LEU A 227 -1.00 18.74 -1.14
CA LEU A 227 -0.91 17.34 -1.54
C LEU A 227 -2.10 16.50 -1.05
N VAL A 228 -2.85 17.00 -0.06
CA VAL A 228 -3.96 16.24 0.54
C VAL A 228 -5.04 15.97 -0.52
N GLY A 229 -5.51 14.72 -0.57
CA GLY A 229 -6.50 14.25 -1.53
C GLY A 229 -5.94 13.86 -2.90
N ILE A 230 -4.66 14.12 -3.18
CA ILE A 230 -4.03 13.63 -4.40
C ILE A 230 -3.92 12.10 -4.33
N GLN A 231 -4.35 11.45 -5.41
CA GLN A 231 -4.18 10.03 -5.64
C GLN A 231 -2.92 9.77 -6.46
N VAL A 232 -2.16 8.76 -6.03
CA VAL A 232 -0.94 8.29 -6.69
C VAL A 232 -1.07 6.80 -6.90
N ASP A 233 -1.06 6.38 -8.15
CA ASP A 233 -0.98 4.99 -8.56
C ASP A 233 0.49 4.60 -8.70
N ALA A 234 0.89 3.51 -8.06
CA ALA A 234 2.24 2.96 -8.16
C ALA A 234 2.21 1.54 -8.71
N ALA A 235 3.23 1.20 -9.49
CA ALA A 235 3.50 -0.16 -9.94
C ALA A 235 5.01 -0.32 -10.10
N PHE A 236 5.53 -1.55 -9.99
CA PHE A 236 6.95 -1.79 -10.26
C PHE A 236 7.17 -2.83 -11.35
N ALA A 237 8.23 -2.63 -12.13
CA ALA A 237 8.76 -3.60 -13.07
C ALA A 237 9.92 -4.36 -12.43
N VAL A 238 9.99 -5.66 -12.68
CA VAL A 238 11.21 -6.43 -12.53
C VAL A 238 11.94 -6.44 -13.86
N LEU A 239 13.24 -6.14 -13.82
CA LEU A 239 14.09 -5.95 -14.98
C LEU A 239 15.20 -7.01 -15.04
N ASP A 240 15.39 -7.56 -16.24
CA ASP A 240 16.51 -8.42 -16.60
C ASP A 240 17.17 -7.86 -17.86
N LEU A 241 18.21 -7.06 -17.66
CA LEU A 241 18.91 -6.34 -18.73
C LEU A 241 19.66 -7.27 -19.70
N SER A 242 19.75 -8.57 -19.40
CA SER A 242 20.36 -9.56 -20.29
C SER A 242 19.39 -10.08 -21.37
N LYS A 243 18.09 -9.83 -21.22
CA LYS A 243 17.04 -10.31 -22.13
C LYS A 243 16.72 -9.29 -23.23
N PRO A 244 16.31 -9.75 -24.42
CA PRO A 244 15.79 -8.86 -25.47
C PRO A 244 14.60 -8.01 -25.01
N CYS A 245 13.78 -8.58 -24.10
CA CYS A 245 12.74 -7.88 -23.38
C CYS A 245 13.18 -7.70 -21.91
N PRO A 246 13.62 -6.50 -21.51
CA PRO A 246 14.12 -6.30 -20.15
C PRO A 246 13.03 -6.43 -19.09
N VAL A 247 11.78 -6.08 -19.38
CA VAL A 247 10.67 -6.18 -18.42
C VAL A 247 10.24 -7.64 -18.31
N VAL A 248 10.56 -8.32 -17.21
CA VAL A 248 10.22 -9.74 -17.02
C VAL A 248 8.97 -9.96 -16.19
N ARG A 249 8.62 -8.98 -15.34
CA ARG A 249 7.40 -9.00 -14.54
C ARG A 249 6.97 -7.59 -14.21
N ILE A 250 5.67 -7.42 -14.01
CA ILE A 250 5.04 -6.17 -13.62
C ILE A 250 4.12 -6.48 -12.45
N SER A 251 4.12 -5.62 -11.43
CA SER A 251 3.16 -5.74 -10.33
C SER A 251 1.76 -5.29 -10.73
N ASN A 252 0.78 -5.65 -9.93
CA ASN A 252 -0.48 -4.92 -9.92
C ASN A 252 -0.25 -3.44 -9.54
N VAL A 253 -1.22 -2.59 -9.89
CA VAL A 253 -1.29 -1.21 -9.41
C VAL A 253 -1.64 -1.19 -7.94
N HIS A 254 -1.03 -0.26 -7.21
CA HIS A 254 -1.41 0.11 -5.86
C HIS A 254 -1.71 1.60 -5.80
N THR A 255 -2.95 1.94 -5.46
CA THR A 255 -3.41 3.33 -5.34
C THR A 255 -3.20 3.83 -3.92
N VAL A 256 -2.59 4.99 -3.80
CA VAL A 256 -2.32 5.69 -2.54
C VAL A 256 -3.04 7.03 -2.57
N THR A 257 -3.84 7.33 -1.55
CA THR A 257 -4.41 8.68 -1.35
C THR A 257 -3.63 9.39 -0.25
N ILE A 258 -3.26 10.63 -0.47
CA ILE A 258 -2.52 11.44 0.51
C ILE A 258 -3.49 12.09 1.50
N PHE A 259 -3.20 11.98 2.79
CA PHE A 259 -3.98 12.51 3.91
C PHE A 259 -3.22 13.58 4.70
N ASP A 260 -3.98 14.36 5.47
CA ASP A 260 -3.47 15.18 6.57
C ASP A 260 -3.26 14.36 7.84
#